data_AF-A0A1B7MEN7-F1
#
_entry.id   AF-A0A1B7MEN7-F1
#
_cell.length_a   1.000
_cell.length_b   1.000
_cell.length_c   1.000
_cell.angle_alpha   90.00
_cell.angle_beta   90.00
_cell.angle_gamma   90.00
#
_symmetry.space_group_name_H-M   'P 1'
#
loop_
_entity.id
_entity.type
_entity.pdbx_description
1 polymer ?
#
loop_
_entity_poly.entity_id
_entity_poly.type
_entity_poly.pdbx_seq_one_letter_code
_entity_poly.pdbx_strand_id
1 'polypeptide(L)'
;VTYLVLDKATEETAWSEMYARLCRKMMEQISPDVRDDGIKNSEGKPMPIAGGQLFLKYLLSRCQKDFERGWFSKEATAAAKASRDQATEAANEKKDTTEAELYSNEYYAAQKAKRQGLGLIKFIGELFKLQMLTERIMHECVKKLLGKVENPEEEEIESLCQLLKTVGQLLDTPKARAHMDVYFTHMKKLGKSTDISSRIQFMLQDVIELRERKWVSHNAFAAPMMIAAVHEAV
;
A
#
# COMPACT_ATOMS: atom_id res chain seq x y z
N VAL A 1 -12.22 11.62 -13.69
CA VAL A 1 -11.33 12.18 -12.62
C VAL A 1 -10.75 11.10 -11.71
N THR A 2 -11.57 10.23 -11.11
CA THR A 2 -11.08 9.12 -10.24
C THR A 2 -9.97 8.27 -10.87
N TYR A 3 -10.12 7.92 -12.15
CA TYR A 3 -9.09 7.17 -12.91
C TYR A 3 -7.75 7.90 -12.98
N LEU A 4 -7.75 9.18 -13.35
CA LEU A 4 -6.53 9.98 -13.49
C LEU A 4 -5.82 10.17 -12.15
N VAL A 5 -6.58 10.44 -11.08
CA VAL A 5 -6.00 10.60 -9.74
C VAL A 5 -5.35 9.31 -9.28
N LEU A 6 -5.98 8.15 -9.51
CA LEU A 6 -5.41 6.88 -9.09
C LEU A 6 -4.17 6.51 -9.89
N ASP A 7 -4.22 6.66 -11.22
CA ASP A 7 -3.09 6.38 -12.11
C ASP A 7 -1.86 7.18 -11.66
N LYS A 8 -2.05 8.49 -11.46
CA LYS A 8 -1.00 9.39 -10.94
C LYS A 8 -0.55 9.04 -9.53
N ALA A 9 -1.45 8.70 -8.63
CA ALA A 9 -1.08 8.31 -7.27
C ALA A 9 -0.27 7.01 -7.20
N THR A 10 -0.47 6.10 -8.15
CA THR A 10 0.29 4.83 -8.24
C THR A 10 1.65 4.98 -8.90
N GLU A 11 1.82 5.93 -9.82
CA GLU A 11 3.11 6.26 -10.44
C GLU A 11 3.96 7.15 -9.54
N GLU A 12 3.36 8.19 -8.97
CA GLU A 12 4.03 9.26 -8.23
C GLU A 12 3.86 9.05 -6.72
N THR A 13 4.36 7.90 -6.23
CA THR A 13 4.14 7.44 -4.85
C THR A 13 4.66 8.39 -3.76
N ALA A 14 5.59 9.29 -4.09
CA ALA A 14 6.07 10.32 -3.17
C ALA A 14 4.95 11.32 -2.78
N TRP A 15 3.97 11.53 -3.67
CA TRP A 15 2.87 12.48 -3.50
C TRP A 15 1.54 11.81 -3.15
N SER A 16 1.55 10.53 -2.74
CA SER A 16 0.33 9.80 -2.35
C SER A 16 -0.51 10.54 -1.30
N GLU A 17 0.12 11.21 -0.33
CA GLU A 17 -0.59 12.02 0.68
C GLU A 17 -1.33 13.20 0.04
N MET A 18 -0.68 13.91 -0.90
CA MET A 18 -1.28 15.03 -1.61
C MET A 18 -2.50 14.58 -2.42
N TYR A 19 -2.39 13.44 -3.13
CA TYR A 19 -3.52 12.86 -3.86
C TYR A 19 -4.65 12.44 -2.92
N ALA A 20 -4.33 11.90 -1.74
CA ALA A 20 -5.34 11.49 -0.78
C ALA A 20 -6.11 12.72 -0.24
N ARG A 21 -5.40 13.82 0.04
CA ARG A 21 -6.01 15.11 0.40
C ARG A 21 -6.88 15.67 -0.72
N LEU A 22 -6.46 15.53 -1.98
CA LEU A 22 -7.29 15.89 -3.13
C LEU A 22 -8.57 15.05 -3.19
N CYS A 23 -8.48 13.73 -3.03
CA CYS A 23 -9.66 12.84 -2.96
C CYS A 23 -10.61 13.25 -1.83
N ARG A 24 -10.08 13.59 -0.66
CA ARG A 24 -10.87 14.07 0.48
C ARG A 24 -11.61 15.36 0.14
N LYS A 25 -10.91 16.34 -0.44
CA LYS A 25 -11.51 17.60 -0.87
C LYS A 25 -12.57 17.40 -1.96
N MET A 26 -12.32 16.50 -2.91
CA MET A 26 -13.34 16.13 -3.91
C MET A 26 -14.58 15.52 -3.25
N MET A 27 -14.40 14.59 -2.31
CA MET A 27 -15.51 13.99 -1.58
C MET A 27 -16.35 15.05 -0.82
N GLU A 28 -15.73 16.10 -0.29
CA GLU A 28 -16.42 17.15 0.46
C GLU A 28 -17.07 18.22 -0.44
N GLN A 29 -16.57 18.43 -1.66
CA GLN A 29 -16.97 19.54 -2.54
C GLN A 29 -17.87 19.13 -3.70
N ILE A 30 -17.98 17.84 -4.01
CA ILE A 30 -18.88 17.37 -5.07
C ILE A 30 -20.33 17.61 -4.64
N SER A 31 -21.10 18.25 -5.53
CA SER A 31 -22.51 18.56 -5.28
C SER A 31 -23.31 17.29 -4.92
N PRO A 32 -24.18 17.35 -3.90
CA PRO A 32 -25.07 16.24 -3.53
C PRO A 32 -26.08 15.90 -4.62
N ASP A 33 -26.23 16.75 -5.65
CA ASP A 33 -27.12 16.50 -6.79
C ASP A 33 -26.49 15.57 -7.84
N VAL A 34 -25.17 15.36 -7.77
CA VAL A 34 -24.48 14.44 -8.68
C VAL A 34 -24.89 13.01 -8.35
N ARG A 35 -25.60 12.37 -9.28
CA ARG A 35 -26.10 11.00 -9.19
C ARG A 35 -25.67 10.20 -10.40
N ASP A 36 -25.74 8.89 -10.28
CA ASP A 36 -25.49 7.96 -11.36
C ASP A 36 -26.70 7.04 -11.54
N ASP A 37 -27.43 7.26 -12.62
CA ASP A 37 -28.64 6.52 -12.98
C ASP A 37 -28.36 5.05 -13.35
N GLY A 38 -27.09 4.70 -13.60
CA GLY A 38 -26.64 3.34 -13.86
C GLY A 38 -26.53 2.48 -12.59
N ILE A 39 -26.43 3.08 -11.40
CA ILE A 39 -26.31 2.35 -10.14
C ILE A 39 -27.71 2.11 -9.56
N LYS A 40 -28.21 0.89 -9.78
CA LYS A 40 -29.50 0.45 -9.24
C LYS A 40 -29.32 -0.49 -8.05
N ASN A 41 -30.24 -0.42 -7.08
CA ASN A 41 -30.33 -1.39 -6.00
C ASN A 41 -30.87 -2.74 -6.54
N SER A 42 -30.96 -3.75 -5.67
CA SER A 42 -31.52 -5.08 -5.98
C SER A 42 -32.97 -5.05 -6.50
N GLU A 43 -33.66 -3.92 -6.34
CA GLU A 43 -35.04 -3.70 -6.77
C GLU A 43 -35.13 -2.85 -8.07
N GLY A 44 -34.00 -2.55 -8.71
CA GLY A 44 -33.96 -1.74 -9.94
C GLY A 44 -34.15 -0.23 -9.75
N LYS A 45 -34.24 0.27 -8.51
CA LYS A 45 -34.32 1.70 -8.19
C LYS A 45 -32.92 2.33 -8.13
N PRO A 46 -32.77 3.62 -8.52
CA PRO A 46 -31.51 4.35 -8.34
C PRO A 46 -31.06 4.31 -6.88
N MET A 47 -29.80 3.94 -6.64
CA MET A 47 -29.25 3.87 -5.30
C MET A 47 -29.16 5.30 -4.71
N PRO A 48 -29.45 5.52 -3.41
CA PRO A 48 -29.42 6.84 -2.80
C PRO A 48 -27.99 7.40 -2.58
N ILE A 49 -27.00 6.85 -3.29
CA ILE A 49 -25.61 7.33 -3.21
C ILE A 49 -25.43 8.47 -4.21
N ALA A 50 -25.16 9.66 -3.68
CA ALA A 50 -24.96 10.88 -4.46
C ALA A 50 -23.73 11.65 -3.96
N GLY A 51 -23.31 12.63 -4.75
CA GLY A 51 -22.22 13.55 -4.44
C GLY A 51 -20.92 12.88 -4.03
N GLY A 52 -20.37 13.29 -2.88
CA GLY A 52 -19.12 12.76 -2.33
C GLY A 52 -19.11 11.24 -2.12
N GLN A 53 -20.22 10.64 -1.68
CA GLN A 53 -20.29 9.20 -1.46
C GLN A 53 -20.26 8.40 -2.76
N LEU A 54 -20.79 8.99 -3.83
CA LEU A 54 -20.69 8.42 -5.17
C LEU A 54 -19.24 8.43 -5.66
N PHE A 55 -18.53 9.55 -5.46
CA PHE A 55 -17.10 9.64 -5.74
C PHE A 55 -16.29 8.60 -4.97
N LEU A 56 -16.54 8.45 -3.67
CA LEU A 56 -15.86 7.45 -2.86
C LEU A 56 -16.13 6.04 -3.39
N LYS A 57 -17.38 5.69 -3.70
CA LYS A 57 -17.72 4.39 -4.30
C LYS A 57 -16.91 4.13 -5.57
N TYR A 58 -16.84 5.11 -6.47
CA TYR A 58 -16.07 4.99 -7.71
C TYR A 58 -14.57 4.81 -7.48
N LEU A 59 -14.01 5.57 -6.54
CA LEU A 59 -12.60 5.45 -6.15
C LEU A 59 -12.32 4.05 -5.60
N LEU A 60 -13.15 3.54 -4.69
CA LEU A 60 -13.01 2.22 -4.07
C LEU A 60 -13.16 1.09 -5.09
N SER A 61 -14.19 1.15 -5.94
CA SER A 61 -14.39 0.14 -6.99
C SER A 61 -13.20 0.06 -7.93
N ARG A 62 -12.53 1.19 -8.19
CA ARG A 62 -11.31 1.20 -8.99
C ARG A 62 -10.11 0.65 -8.21
N CYS A 63 -9.88 1.09 -6.97
CA CYS A 63 -8.81 0.54 -6.13
C CYS A 63 -8.93 -0.99 -5.99
N GLN A 64 -10.16 -1.50 -5.83
CA GLN A 64 -10.42 -2.93 -5.75
C GLN A 64 -10.08 -3.64 -7.06
N LYS A 65 -10.50 -3.11 -8.22
CA LYS A 65 -10.12 -3.66 -9.53
C LYS A 65 -8.61 -3.71 -9.72
N ASP A 66 -7.89 -2.65 -9.36
CA ASP A 66 -6.44 -2.59 -9.51
C ASP A 66 -5.73 -3.51 -8.49
N PHE A 67 -6.30 -3.68 -7.29
CA PHE A 67 -5.83 -4.64 -6.30
C PHE A 67 -6.04 -6.10 -6.75
N GLU A 68 -7.19 -6.41 -7.37
CA GLU A 68 -7.55 -7.73 -7.89
C GLU A 68 -6.81 -8.07 -9.20
N ARG A 69 -6.44 -7.08 -10.02
CA ARG A 69 -5.69 -7.25 -11.27
C ARG A 69 -4.31 -7.87 -11.08
N GLY A 70 -3.85 -8.04 -9.84
CA GLY A 70 -2.97 -9.15 -9.50
C GLY A 70 -1.50 -8.91 -9.81
N TRP A 71 -0.92 -7.82 -9.29
CA TRP A 71 0.54 -7.65 -9.28
C TRP A 71 1.27 -8.68 -8.39
N PHE A 72 0.52 -9.42 -7.56
CA PHE A 72 0.96 -10.57 -6.78
C PHE A 72 0.68 -11.93 -7.44
N SER A 73 0.26 -11.98 -8.72
CA SER A 73 0.07 -13.27 -9.38
C SER A 73 1.38 -14.05 -9.32
N LYS A 74 1.33 -15.30 -8.83
CA LYS A 74 2.48 -16.21 -8.83
C LYS A 74 3.08 -16.33 -10.23
N GLU A 75 2.24 -16.25 -11.26
CA GLU A 75 2.64 -16.25 -12.66
C GLU A 75 3.39 -14.98 -13.05
N ALA A 76 2.97 -13.79 -12.58
CA ALA A 76 3.67 -12.54 -12.87
C ALA A 76 5.04 -12.47 -12.17
N THR A 77 5.14 -12.98 -10.94
CA THR A 77 6.42 -13.04 -10.20
C THR A 77 7.34 -14.13 -10.72
N ALA A 78 6.80 -15.29 -11.10
CA ALA A 78 7.56 -16.36 -11.72
C ALA A 78 8.01 -15.96 -13.14
N ALA A 79 7.14 -15.30 -13.91
CA ALA A 79 7.48 -14.75 -15.22
C ALA A 79 8.53 -13.64 -15.10
N ALA A 80 8.42 -12.73 -14.13
CA ALA A 80 9.44 -11.68 -13.90
C ALA A 80 10.80 -12.27 -13.49
N LYS A 81 10.81 -13.35 -12.70
CA LYS A 81 12.05 -14.04 -12.33
C LYS A 81 12.63 -14.83 -13.51
N ALA A 82 11.79 -15.59 -14.22
CA ALA A 82 12.20 -16.35 -15.40
C ALA A 82 12.71 -15.45 -16.52
N SER A 83 12.03 -14.33 -16.80
CA SER A 83 12.48 -13.34 -17.79
C SER A 83 13.76 -12.62 -17.37
N ARG A 84 13.97 -12.37 -16.08
CA ARG A 84 15.25 -11.86 -15.56
C ARG A 84 16.39 -12.85 -15.81
N ASP A 85 16.20 -14.10 -15.41
CA ASP A 85 17.21 -15.16 -15.53
C ASP A 85 17.55 -15.41 -17.01
N GLN A 86 16.53 -15.48 -17.88
CA GLN A 86 16.67 -15.64 -19.33
C GLN A 86 17.30 -14.41 -20.01
N ALA A 87 17.02 -13.18 -19.57
CA ALA A 87 17.67 -11.98 -20.09
C ALA A 87 19.17 -11.96 -19.75
N THR A 88 19.56 -12.42 -18.54
CA THR A 88 20.97 -12.58 -18.18
C THR A 88 21.67 -13.68 -18.98
N GLU A 89 20.99 -14.78 -19.29
CA GLU A 89 21.53 -15.86 -20.13
C GLU A 89 21.67 -15.41 -21.59
N ALA A 90 20.64 -14.77 -22.17
CA ALA A 90 20.67 -14.27 -23.55
C ALA A 90 21.75 -13.19 -23.77
N ALA A 91 21.96 -12.31 -22.78
CA ALA A 91 23.03 -11.31 -22.79
C ALA A 91 24.43 -11.94 -22.75
N ASN A 92 24.59 -13.08 -22.06
CA ASN A 92 25.85 -13.82 -21.99
C ASN A 92 26.11 -14.67 -23.24
N GLU A 93 25.07 -15.18 -23.91
CA GLU A 93 25.20 -16.06 -25.08
C GLU A 93 25.28 -15.35 -26.45
N LYS A 94 25.22 -14.01 -26.51
CA LYS A 94 25.13 -13.24 -27.78
C LYS A 94 24.02 -13.75 -28.72
N LYS A 95 22.89 -14.19 -28.17
CA LYS A 95 21.68 -14.51 -28.96
C LYS A 95 21.05 -13.24 -29.53
N ASP A 96 20.27 -13.42 -30.59
CA ASP A 96 19.63 -12.41 -31.43
C ASP A 96 19.02 -11.25 -30.59
N THR A 97 19.34 -10.00 -30.96
CA THR A 97 18.95 -8.78 -30.23
C THR A 97 17.45 -8.69 -30.01
N THR A 98 16.67 -9.26 -30.93
CA THR A 98 15.21 -9.22 -30.93
C THR A 98 14.60 -10.05 -29.79
N GLU A 99 15.18 -11.22 -29.47
CA GLU A 99 14.68 -12.09 -28.41
C GLU A 99 15.03 -11.52 -27.03
N ALA A 100 16.26 -11.00 -26.88
CA ALA A 100 16.69 -10.29 -25.67
C ALA A 100 15.84 -9.03 -25.40
N GLU A 101 15.44 -8.29 -26.43
CA GLU A 101 14.55 -7.13 -26.32
C GLU A 101 13.12 -7.50 -25.89
N LEU A 102 12.57 -8.61 -26.40
CA LEU A 102 11.25 -9.10 -26.00
C LEU A 102 11.20 -9.51 -24.52
N TYR A 103 12.17 -10.29 -24.04
CA TYR A 103 12.26 -10.67 -22.61
C TYR A 103 12.46 -9.45 -21.70
N SER A 104 13.24 -8.48 -22.17
CA SER A 104 13.46 -7.20 -21.47
C SER A 104 12.14 -6.42 -21.34
N ASN A 105 11.34 -6.33 -22.41
CA ASN A 105 10.05 -5.63 -22.40
C ASN A 105 9.02 -6.26 -21.45
N GLU A 106 8.89 -7.58 -21.45
CA GLU A 106 7.98 -8.28 -20.51
C GLU A 106 8.42 -8.11 -19.05
N TYR A 107 9.74 -8.20 -18.80
CA TYR A 107 10.31 -7.94 -17.48
C TYR A 107 10.01 -6.51 -17.00
N TYR A 108 10.24 -5.49 -17.83
CA TYR A 108 9.93 -4.10 -17.49
C TYR A 108 8.43 -3.89 -17.22
N ALA A 109 7.55 -4.53 -18.00
CA ALA A 109 6.11 -4.44 -17.78
C ALA A 109 5.71 -5.06 -16.42
N ALA A 110 6.26 -6.21 -16.06
CA ALA A 110 6.01 -6.85 -14.78
C ALA A 110 6.52 -6.01 -13.59
N GLN A 111 7.74 -5.45 -13.70
CA GLN A 111 8.29 -4.55 -12.68
C GLN A 111 7.46 -3.26 -12.54
N LYS A 112 6.98 -2.70 -13.65
CA LYS A 112 6.09 -1.53 -13.63
C LYS A 112 4.79 -1.85 -12.90
N ALA A 113 4.15 -2.98 -13.23
CA ALA A 113 2.92 -3.41 -12.58
C ALA A 113 3.11 -3.63 -11.07
N LYS A 114 4.24 -4.23 -10.66
CA LYS A 114 4.60 -4.40 -9.26
C LYS A 114 4.74 -3.05 -8.53
N ARG A 115 5.51 -2.11 -9.10
CA ARG A 115 5.70 -0.76 -8.53
C ARG A 115 4.37 -0.01 -8.39
N GLN A 116 3.51 -0.08 -9.40
CA GLN A 116 2.17 0.52 -9.35
C GLN A 116 1.30 -0.12 -8.26
N GLY A 117 1.38 -1.45 -8.10
CA GLY A 117 0.68 -2.18 -7.04
C GLY A 117 1.12 -1.78 -5.62
N LEU A 118 2.44 -1.66 -5.39
CA LEU A 118 2.99 -1.15 -4.14
C LEU A 118 2.60 0.32 -3.90
N GLY A 119 2.60 1.14 -4.95
CA GLY A 119 2.13 2.53 -4.92
C GLY A 119 0.66 2.65 -4.55
N LEU A 120 -0.19 1.75 -5.08
CA LEU A 120 -1.61 1.68 -4.73
C LEU A 120 -1.80 1.40 -3.25
N ILE A 121 -1.05 0.46 -2.66
CA ILE A 121 -1.14 0.17 -1.23
C ILE A 121 -0.77 1.39 -0.38
N LYS A 122 0.30 2.09 -0.75
CA LYS A 122 0.70 3.33 -0.06
C LYS A 122 -0.42 4.38 -0.12
N PHE A 123 -1.01 4.56 -1.30
CA PHE A 123 -2.12 5.49 -1.49
C PHE A 123 -3.38 5.11 -0.70
N ILE A 124 -3.73 3.81 -0.67
CA ILE A 124 -4.82 3.26 0.15
C ILE A 124 -4.56 3.58 1.63
N GLY A 125 -3.33 3.41 2.12
CA GLY A 125 -2.95 3.79 3.48
C GLY A 125 -3.22 5.26 3.79
N GLU A 126 -2.85 6.16 2.88
CA GLU A 126 -3.12 7.61 3.04
C GLU A 126 -4.62 7.94 3.03
N LEU A 127 -5.43 7.28 2.18
CA LEU A 127 -6.88 7.41 2.18
C LEU A 127 -7.51 6.94 3.52
N PHE A 128 -6.98 5.87 4.10
CA PHE A 128 -7.46 5.36 5.39
C PHE A 128 -7.20 6.34 6.54
N LYS A 129 -6.04 7.02 6.58
CA LYS A 129 -5.78 8.07 7.58
C LYS A 129 -6.83 9.18 7.55
N LEU A 130 -7.29 9.52 6.35
CA LEU A 130 -8.33 10.53 6.12
C LEU A 130 -9.76 10.00 6.34
N GLN A 131 -9.90 8.82 6.97
CA GLN A 131 -11.18 8.18 7.29
C GLN A 131 -12.06 7.97 6.05
N MET A 132 -11.44 7.78 4.87
CA MET A 132 -12.16 7.52 3.63
C MET A 132 -12.36 6.01 3.39
N LEU A 133 -11.64 5.15 4.10
CA LEU A 133 -11.67 3.70 3.95
C LEU A 133 -12.10 3.01 5.24
N THR A 134 -12.58 1.77 5.13
CA THR A 134 -12.87 0.92 6.28
C THR A 134 -11.65 0.05 6.66
N GLU A 135 -11.58 -0.37 7.92
CA GLU A 135 -10.52 -1.27 8.42
C GLU A 135 -10.42 -2.57 7.60
N ARG A 136 -11.54 -3.07 7.07
CA ARG A 136 -11.59 -4.29 6.26
C ARG A 136 -10.63 -4.23 5.08
N ILE A 137 -10.61 -3.11 4.34
CA ILE A 137 -9.75 -2.94 3.15
C ILE A 137 -8.28 -2.97 3.57
N MET A 138 -7.95 -2.31 4.69
CA MET A 138 -6.59 -2.29 5.21
C MET A 138 -6.09 -3.67 5.65
N HIS A 139 -6.93 -4.45 6.32
CA HIS A 139 -6.57 -5.81 6.70
C HIS A 139 -6.28 -6.69 5.47
N GLU A 140 -7.03 -6.52 4.37
CA GLU A 140 -6.75 -7.24 3.11
C GLU A 140 -5.41 -6.83 2.49
N CYS A 141 -5.06 -5.54 2.51
CA CYS A 141 -3.74 -5.08 2.07
C CYS A 141 -2.60 -5.71 2.89
N VAL A 142 -2.74 -5.73 4.22
CA VAL A 142 -1.73 -6.33 5.11
C VAL A 142 -1.59 -7.83 4.88
N LYS A 143 -2.70 -8.58 4.77
CA LYS A 143 -2.67 -10.01 4.46
C LYS A 143 -1.97 -10.29 3.13
N LYS A 144 -2.24 -9.46 2.12
CA LYS A 144 -1.67 -9.64 0.79
C LYS A 144 -0.15 -9.45 0.79
N LEU A 145 0.35 -8.44 1.50
CA LEU A 145 1.79 -8.20 1.68
C LEU A 145 2.48 -9.29 2.53
N LEU A 146 1.77 -9.87 3.52
CA LEU A 146 2.28 -10.94 4.36
C LEU A 146 2.17 -12.35 3.73
N GLY A 147 1.51 -12.48 2.58
CA GLY A 147 1.09 -13.77 2.03
C GLY A 147 2.22 -14.67 1.49
N LYS A 148 3.43 -14.14 1.27
CA LYS A 148 4.56 -14.89 0.71
C LYS A 148 5.59 -15.23 1.79
N VAL A 149 5.44 -16.39 2.44
CA VAL A 149 6.36 -16.86 3.48
C VAL A 149 7.55 -17.63 2.90
N GLU A 150 7.36 -18.37 1.80
CA GLU A 150 8.40 -19.24 1.22
C GLU A 150 9.43 -18.48 0.37
N ASN A 151 9.12 -17.28 -0.09
CA ASN A 151 10.07 -16.42 -0.80
C ASN A 151 9.62 -14.95 -0.66
N PRO A 152 9.81 -14.34 0.52
CA PRO A 152 9.35 -12.99 0.78
C PRO A 152 10.12 -11.98 -0.08
N GLU A 153 9.41 -11.17 -0.85
CA GLU A 153 10.06 -10.11 -1.63
C GLU A 153 10.32 -8.89 -0.75
N GLU A 154 11.58 -8.43 -0.69
CA GLU A 154 11.98 -7.34 0.19
C GLU A 154 11.15 -6.06 0.00
N GLU A 155 10.80 -5.72 -1.25
CA GLU A 155 9.97 -4.55 -1.57
C GLU A 155 8.56 -4.64 -0.97
N GLU A 156 8.00 -5.85 -0.86
CA GLU A 156 6.68 -6.07 -0.26
C GLU A 156 6.76 -5.91 1.26
N ILE A 157 7.82 -6.44 1.89
CA ILE A 157 8.06 -6.25 3.32
C ILE A 157 8.31 -4.77 3.65
N GLU A 158 9.08 -4.07 2.83
CA GLU A 158 9.34 -2.65 2.99
C GLU A 158 8.03 -1.84 2.90
N SER A 159 7.18 -2.14 1.92
CA SER A 159 5.86 -1.51 1.79
C SER A 159 4.94 -1.83 2.96
N LEU A 160 4.96 -3.07 3.48
CA LEU A 160 4.25 -3.45 4.71
C LEU A 160 4.70 -2.63 5.90
N CYS A 161 6.01 -2.52 6.12
CA CYS A 161 6.58 -1.75 7.21
C CYS A 161 6.17 -0.29 7.11
N GLN A 162 6.23 0.30 5.92
CA GLN A 162 5.82 1.68 5.70
C GLN A 162 4.32 1.87 5.92
N LEU A 163 3.49 0.94 5.45
CA LEU A 163 2.04 0.96 5.66
C LEU A 163 1.71 0.94 7.16
N LEU A 164 2.31 0.02 7.92
CA LEU A 164 2.08 -0.11 9.36
C LEU A 164 2.62 1.10 10.15
N LYS A 165 3.72 1.72 9.74
CA LYS A 165 4.18 2.99 10.32
C LYS A 165 3.14 4.11 10.15
N THR A 166 2.44 4.12 9.02
CA THR A 166 1.46 5.15 8.69
C THR A 166 0.09 4.91 9.34
N VAL A 167 -0.44 3.69 9.30
CA VAL A 167 -1.82 3.39 9.71
C VAL A 167 -1.93 2.43 10.90
N GLY A 168 -0.80 1.90 11.40
CA GLY A 168 -0.80 0.83 12.40
C GLY A 168 -1.50 1.22 13.70
N GLN A 169 -1.32 2.46 14.18
CA GLN A 169 -2.02 2.97 15.36
C GLN A 169 -3.54 2.98 15.17
N LEU A 170 -4.01 3.37 13.99
CA LEU A 170 -5.44 3.43 13.65
C LEU A 170 -6.03 2.02 13.48
N LEU A 171 -5.23 1.04 13.06
CA LEU A 171 -5.66 -0.34 12.85
C LEU A 171 -5.59 -1.21 14.10
N ASP A 172 -4.75 -0.88 15.08
CA ASP A 172 -4.55 -1.71 16.28
C ASP A 172 -5.61 -1.45 17.37
N THR A 173 -6.87 -1.57 16.97
CA THR A 173 -8.04 -1.40 17.85
C THR A 173 -8.31 -2.67 18.68
N PRO A 174 -9.05 -2.59 19.80
CA PRO A 174 -9.43 -3.79 20.55
C PRO A 174 -10.17 -4.83 19.71
N LYS A 175 -10.96 -4.41 18.73
CA LYS A 175 -11.70 -5.30 17.81
C LYS A 175 -10.78 -6.03 16.83
N ALA A 176 -9.73 -5.35 16.36
CA ALA A 176 -8.79 -5.87 15.36
C ALA A 176 -7.52 -6.51 15.98
N ARG A 177 -7.39 -6.49 17.32
CA ARG A 177 -6.21 -6.96 18.07
C ARG A 177 -5.75 -8.36 17.65
N ALA A 178 -6.68 -9.30 17.54
CA ALA A 178 -6.38 -10.67 17.15
C ALA A 178 -5.75 -10.76 15.74
N HIS A 179 -6.24 -9.98 14.77
CA HIS A 179 -5.63 -9.91 13.44
C HIS A 179 -4.22 -9.33 13.49
N MET A 180 -4.04 -8.25 14.25
CA MET A 180 -2.73 -7.61 14.41
C MET A 180 -1.73 -8.55 15.09
N ASP A 181 -2.14 -9.34 16.07
CA ASP A 181 -1.24 -10.32 16.73
C ASP A 181 -0.75 -11.40 15.77
N VAL A 182 -1.63 -11.90 14.89
CA VAL A 182 -1.25 -12.85 13.84
C VAL A 182 -0.24 -12.20 12.87
N TYR A 183 -0.49 -10.97 12.43
CA TYR A 183 0.40 -10.26 11.52
C TYR A 183 1.80 -10.07 12.11
N PHE A 184 1.87 -9.61 13.37
CA PHE A 184 3.15 -9.38 14.04
C PHE A 184 3.86 -10.68 14.39
N THR A 185 3.12 -11.78 14.60
CA THR A 185 3.72 -13.12 14.73
C THR A 185 4.41 -13.54 13.43
N HIS A 186 3.78 -13.29 12.28
CA HIS A 186 4.38 -13.57 10.96
C HIS A 186 5.60 -12.67 10.71
N MET A 187 5.50 -11.37 11.01
CA MET A 187 6.63 -10.44 10.90
C MET A 187 7.83 -10.86 11.77
N LYS A 188 7.58 -11.33 13.00
CA LYS A 188 8.62 -11.86 13.89
C LYS A 188 9.31 -13.11 13.32
N LYS A 189 8.59 -13.96 12.59
CA LYS A 189 9.18 -15.11 11.89
C LYS A 189 10.04 -14.66 10.72
N LEU A 190 9.53 -13.74 9.89
CA LEU A 190 10.26 -13.18 8.75
C LEU A 190 11.54 -12.48 9.18
N GLY A 191 11.50 -11.68 10.25
CA GLY A 191 12.68 -10.96 10.78
C GLY A 191 13.80 -11.86 11.30
N LYS A 192 13.53 -13.16 11.51
CA LYS A 192 14.53 -14.16 11.90
C LYS A 192 15.00 -15.03 10.73
N SER A 193 14.39 -14.90 9.55
CA SER A 193 14.80 -15.64 8.36
C SER A 193 16.11 -15.10 7.80
N THR A 194 16.96 -15.99 7.31
CA THR A 194 18.18 -15.67 6.57
C THR A 194 17.92 -15.31 5.10
N ASP A 195 16.68 -15.44 4.63
CA ASP A 195 16.30 -15.20 3.22
C ASP A 195 16.12 -13.72 2.89
N ILE A 196 16.19 -12.83 3.88
CA ILE A 196 16.04 -11.39 3.74
C ILE A 196 17.28 -10.65 4.26
N SER A 197 17.59 -9.50 3.66
CA SER A 197 18.73 -8.68 4.07
C SER A 197 18.57 -8.14 5.49
N SER A 198 19.69 -7.88 6.16
CA SER A 198 19.72 -7.28 7.50
C SER A 198 18.97 -5.95 7.54
N ARG A 199 18.99 -5.15 6.46
CA ARG A 199 18.20 -3.91 6.35
C ARG A 199 16.70 -4.18 6.56
N ILE A 200 16.15 -5.18 5.88
CA ILE A 200 14.73 -5.54 6.00
C ILE A 200 14.43 -6.13 7.39
N GLN A 201 15.34 -6.94 7.95
CA GLN A 201 15.21 -7.44 9.33
C GLN A 201 15.11 -6.29 10.34
N PHE A 202 15.97 -5.27 10.23
CA PHE A 202 15.91 -4.07 11.06
C PHE A 202 14.61 -3.29 10.86
N MET A 203 14.14 -3.13 9.61
CA MET A 203 12.86 -2.46 9.34
C MET A 203 11.67 -3.18 9.98
N LEU A 204 11.66 -4.52 9.95
CA LEU A 204 10.65 -5.33 10.63
C LEU A 204 10.72 -5.14 12.15
N GLN A 205 11.92 -5.20 12.70
CA GLN A 205 12.18 -5.02 14.13
C GLN A 205 11.71 -3.64 14.62
N ASP A 206 12.01 -2.56 13.88
CA ASP A 206 11.55 -1.20 14.19
C ASP A 206 10.02 -1.13 14.33
N VAL A 207 9.28 -1.76 13.42
CA VAL A 207 7.81 -1.75 13.43
C VAL A 207 7.26 -2.62 14.56
N ILE A 208 7.89 -3.78 14.82
CA ILE A 208 7.55 -4.65 15.95
C ILE A 208 7.67 -3.88 17.27
N GLU A 209 8.81 -3.22 17.48
CA GLU A 209 9.05 -2.44 18.70
C GLU A 209 8.15 -1.20 18.78
N LEU A 210 7.82 -0.57 17.65
CA LEU A 210 6.87 0.54 17.61
C LEU A 210 5.51 0.10 18.15
N ARG A 211 5.03 -1.10 17.76
CA ARG A 211 3.79 -1.65 18.30
C ARG A 211 3.88 -2.01 19.78
N GLU A 212 4.99 -2.62 20.22
CA GLU A 212 5.22 -2.95 21.63
C GLU A 212 5.21 -1.70 22.52
N ARG A 213 5.64 -0.56 21.97
CA ARG A 213 5.55 0.78 22.57
C ARG A 213 4.21 1.47 22.36
N LYS A 214 3.16 0.72 22.01
CA LYS A 214 1.80 1.23 21.77
C LYS A 214 1.76 2.36 20.71
N TRP A 215 2.56 2.23 19.66
CA TRP A 215 2.65 3.16 18.52
C TRP A 215 3.17 4.56 18.87
N VAL A 216 3.89 4.71 19.98
CA VAL A 216 4.55 5.96 20.34
C VAL A 216 5.92 6.03 19.67
N SER A 217 6.13 7.05 18.83
CA SER A 217 7.42 7.26 18.14
C SER A 217 8.51 7.77 19.10
N HIS A 218 9.77 7.42 18.85
CA HIS A 218 10.90 7.95 19.63
C HIS A 218 10.95 9.49 19.62
N ASN A 219 10.61 10.11 18.48
CA ASN A 219 10.65 11.57 18.31
C ASN A 219 9.55 12.32 19.07
N ALA A 220 8.49 11.64 19.52
CA ALA A 220 7.47 12.28 20.35
C ALA A 220 8.04 12.74 21.72
N PHE A 221 9.12 12.09 22.19
CA PHE A 221 9.87 12.51 23.38
C PHE A 221 10.94 13.57 23.09
N ALA A 222 11.29 13.78 21.81
CA ALA A 222 12.27 14.77 21.35
C ALA A 222 11.60 16.00 20.72
N ALA A 223 10.35 16.29 21.08
CA ALA A 223 9.83 17.64 20.89
C ALA A 223 10.71 18.59 21.73
N PRO A 224 11.33 19.63 21.14
CA PRO A 224 12.17 20.53 21.90
C PRO A 224 11.30 21.13 23.01
N MET A 225 11.71 20.95 24.27
CA MET A 225 11.12 21.69 25.38
C MET A 225 11.13 23.17 24.96
N MET A 226 9.94 23.75 24.86
CA MET A 226 9.75 25.14 24.47
C MET A 226 10.66 26.01 25.35
N ILE A 227 11.47 26.87 24.69
CA ILE A 227 12.40 27.82 25.31
C ILE A 227 11.70 28.76 26.33
N ALA A 228 10.38 28.77 26.38
CA ALA A 228 9.58 29.43 27.41
C ALA A 228 9.88 28.93 28.85
N ALA A 229 10.33 27.69 29.04
CA ALA A 229 10.59 27.13 30.36
C ALA A 229 11.96 27.52 30.97
N VAL A 230 12.83 28.22 30.24
CA VAL A 230 14.19 28.57 30.71
C VAL A 230 14.26 29.96 31.35
N HIS A 231 13.27 30.84 31.14
CA HIS A 231 13.26 32.20 31.71
C HIS A 231 12.58 32.32 33.08
N GLU A 232 12.01 31.25 33.64
CA GLU A 232 11.41 31.25 34.99
C GLU A 232 12.37 30.73 36.07
N ALA A 233 13.61 30.38 35.71
CA ALA A 233 14.61 29.82 36.61
C ALA A 233 15.92 30.64 36.66
N VAL A 234 15.83 31.96 36.41
CA VAL A 234 16.91 32.93 36.67
C VAL A 234 16.38 34.11 37.46
#